data_AF-A0AAV6R0J5-F1
#
_entry.id   AF-A0AAV6R0J5-F1
#
_cell.length_a   1.000
_cell.length_b   1.000
_cell.length_c   1.000
_cell.angle_alpha   90.00
_cell.angle_beta   90.00
_cell.angle_gamma   90.00
#
_symmetry.space_group_name_H-M   'P 1'
#
loop_
_entity.id
_entity.type
_entity.pdbx_description
1 polymer ?
#
loop_
_entity_poly.entity_id
_entity_poly.type
_entity_poly.pdbx_seq_one_letter_code
_entity_poly.pdbx_strand_id
1 'polypeptide(L)'
;MRCLVFLLLVALSGAKVFERCEWARLLKRSGMDGYRGNSLADWVCLSQWESHYNTQTTNLNTDGTTDYGIFQINSRWWCDNGQGITENACGIKCSELLTDDVTVAIECAKRVVRDPNGIRAWVAWVHRCEGHDLSPYLEGCGLSPTSGTFRAKTTYLLFIKSIFQSHFPSVNLTEMIINP
;
A
#
# COMPACT_ATOMS: atom_id res chain seq x y z
N MET A 1 -0.20 -52.57 -6.66
CA MET A 1 0.98 -51.68 -6.74
C MET A 1 0.48 -50.25 -6.78
N ARG A 2 0.49 -49.57 -5.63
CA ARG A 2 0.17 -48.15 -5.51
C ARG A 2 1.46 -47.43 -5.12
N CYS A 3 1.47 -46.12 -5.34
CA CYS A 3 2.46 -45.12 -4.88
C CYS A 3 3.57 -44.86 -5.91
N LEU A 4 3.85 -43.64 -6.36
CA LEU A 4 3.35 -42.30 -6.06
C LEU A 4 3.59 -41.45 -7.31
N VAL A 5 2.54 -40.85 -7.87
CA VAL A 5 2.67 -39.78 -8.86
C VAL A 5 3.02 -38.52 -8.06
N PHE A 6 4.29 -38.21 -7.91
CA PHE A 6 4.72 -36.89 -7.46
C PHE A 6 4.51 -35.91 -8.62
N LEU A 7 3.30 -35.34 -8.69
CA LEU A 7 3.05 -34.12 -9.47
C LEU A 7 3.80 -32.98 -8.78
N LEU A 8 5.04 -32.74 -9.22
CA LEU A 8 5.71 -31.47 -8.98
C LEU A 8 4.89 -30.40 -9.73
N LEU A 9 4.01 -29.70 -9.01
CA LEU A 9 3.52 -28.40 -9.45
C LEU A 9 4.73 -27.46 -9.37
N VAL A 10 5.53 -27.42 -10.43
CA VAL A 10 6.37 -26.25 -10.70
C VAL A 10 5.37 -25.15 -11.08
N ALA A 11 4.89 -24.42 -10.08
CA ALA A 11 4.26 -23.14 -10.34
C ALA A 11 5.32 -22.32 -11.09
N LEU A 12 5.11 -22.10 -12.38
CA LEU A 12 5.81 -21.05 -13.09
C LEU A 12 5.43 -19.75 -12.39
N SER A 13 6.25 -19.34 -11.41
CA SER A 13 6.16 -18.03 -10.78
C SER A 13 6.62 -17.00 -11.80
N GLY A 14 5.75 -16.73 -12.78
CA GLY A 14 5.94 -15.61 -13.70
C GLY A 14 5.90 -14.32 -12.91
N ALA A 15 6.74 -13.34 -13.26
CA ALA A 15 6.77 -12.07 -12.59
C ALA A 15 5.40 -11.38 -12.59
N LYS A 16 4.82 -11.14 -11.41
CA LYS A 16 3.66 -10.27 -11.31
C LYS A 16 4.09 -8.82 -11.50
N VAL A 17 3.57 -8.21 -12.56
CA VAL A 17 3.57 -6.75 -12.77
C VAL A 17 2.16 -6.25 -12.44
N PHE A 18 2.03 -5.41 -11.42
CA PHE A 18 0.73 -4.88 -11.04
C PHE A 18 0.29 -3.74 -11.97
N GLU A 19 -1.00 -3.69 -12.27
CA GLU A 19 -1.61 -2.48 -12.82
C GLU A 19 -1.67 -1.39 -11.74
N ARG A 20 -1.48 -0.11 -12.09
CA ARG A 20 -1.42 1.01 -11.13
C ARG A 20 -2.57 1.02 -10.11
N CYS A 21 -3.81 0.88 -10.58
CA CYS A 21 -4.97 0.89 -9.68
C CYS A 21 -5.19 -0.43 -8.94
N GLU A 22 -4.70 -1.55 -9.46
CA GLU A 22 -4.65 -2.81 -8.71
C GLU A 22 -3.70 -2.65 -7.52
N TRP A 23 -2.52 -2.11 -7.77
CA TRP A 23 -1.49 -1.83 -6.77
C TRP A 23 -1.99 -0.87 -5.69
N ALA A 24 -2.56 0.26 -6.09
CA ALA A 24 -3.09 1.26 -5.16
C ALA A 24 -4.17 0.68 -4.22
N ARG A 25 -5.07 -0.17 -4.75
CA ARG A 25 -6.10 -0.83 -3.92
C ARG A 25 -5.48 -1.83 -2.95
N LEU A 26 -4.46 -2.58 -3.37
CA LEU A 26 -3.76 -3.52 -2.50
C LEU A 26 -3.04 -2.80 -1.37
N LEU A 27 -2.26 -1.76 -1.69
CA LEU A 27 -1.57 -0.92 -0.71
C LEU A 27 -2.55 -0.32 0.31
N LYS A 28 -3.70 0.20 -0.16
CA LYS A 28 -4.74 0.74 0.72
C LYS A 28 -5.28 -0.31 1.69
N ARG A 29 -5.65 -1.50 1.19
CA ARG A 29 -6.11 -2.61 2.04
C ARG A 29 -5.05 -3.11 3.02
N SER A 30 -3.77 -2.93 2.68
CA SER A 30 -2.63 -3.31 3.52
C SER A 30 -2.24 -2.24 4.56
N GLY A 31 -3.03 -1.16 4.66
CA GLY A 31 -2.84 -0.09 5.63
C GLY A 31 -1.69 0.86 5.31
N MET A 32 -1.32 1.00 4.03
CA MET A 32 -0.23 1.89 3.61
C MET A 32 -0.68 3.35 3.44
N ASP A 33 -1.97 3.60 3.22
CA ASP A 33 -2.54 4.94 3.10
C ASP A 33 -2.42 5.71 4.44
N GLY A 34 -1.50 6.68 4.50
CA GLY A 34 -1.20 7.46 5.70
C GLY A 34 -0.18 6.82 6.64
N TYR A 35 0.42 5.67 6.28
CA TYR A 35 1.40 5.00 7.14
C TYR A 35 2.63 5.89 7.35
N ARG A 36 2.89 6.24 8.62
CA ARG A 36 3.96 7.18 9.02
C ARG A 36 3.87 8.55 8.32
N GLY A 37 2.65 8.99 7.96
CA GLY A 37 2.43 10.28 7.30
C GLY A 37 2.62 10.26 5.78
N ASN A 38 2.93 9.11 5.18
CA ASN A 38 3.06 8.97 3.73
C ASN A 38 1.70 8.61 3.13
N SER A 39 1.24 9.36 2.14
CA SER A 39 -0.05 9.13 1.48
C SER A 39 -0.02 7.85 0.64
N LEU A 40 -1.19 7.33 0.26
CA LEU A 40 -1.24 6.22 -0.69
C LEU A 40 -0.55 6.55 -2.03
N ALA A 41 -0.65 7.80 -2.48
CA ALA A 41 -0.04 8.23 -3.75
C ALA A 41 1.49 8.19 -3.69
N ASP A 42 2.09 8.48 -2.53
CA ASP A 42 3.53 8.37 -2.32
C ASP A 42 4.04 6.95 -2.60
N TRP A 43 3.35 5.95 -2.03
CA TRP A 43 3.72 4.54 -2.23
C TRP A 43 3.53 4.06 -3.66
N VAL A 44 2.48 4.52 -4.35
CA VAL A 44 2.26 4.17 -5.76
C VAL A 44 3.30 4.86 -6.64
N CYS A 45 3.64 6.12 -6.38
CA CYS A 45 4.72 6.83 -7.10
C CYS A 45 6.07 6.16 -6.89
N LEU A 46 6.42 5.80 -5.65
CA LEU A 46 7.65 5.08 -5.33
C LEU A 46 7.76 3.80 -6.15
N SER A 47 6.76 2.93 -6.11
CA SER A 47 6.79 1.65 -6.83
C SER A 47 6.84 1.82 -8.36
N GLN A 48 6.27 2.90 -8.91
CA GLN A 48 6.38 3.21 -10.34
C GLN A 48 7.83 3.42 -10.75
N TRP A 49 8.56 4.25 -9.99
CA TRP A 49 9.90 4.69 -10.37
C TRP A 49 11.00 3.73 -9.94
N GLU A 50 10.76 2.94 -8.90
CA GLU A 50 11.69 1.91 -8.46
C GLU A 50 11.62 0.67 -9.36
N SER A 51 10.42 0.19 -9.71
CA SER A 51 10.28 -1.14 -10.32
C SER A 51 9.29 -1.23 -11.48
N HIS A 52 8.60 -0.14 -11.84
CA HIS A 52 7.46 -0.18 -12.75
C HIS A 52 6.39 -1.19 -12.28
N TYR A 53 6.17 -1.27 -10.97
CA TYR A 53 5.25 -2.20 -10.30
C TYR A 53 5.57 -3.70 -10.48
N ASN A 54 6.78 -4.04 -10.91
CA ASN A 54 7.20 -5.42 -11.11
C ASN A 54 7.80 -6.02 -9.83
N THR A 55 7.21 -7.11 -9.36
CA THR A 55 7.63 -7.83 -8.15
C THR A 55 8.97 -8.54 -8.28
N GLN A 56 9.45 -8.83 -9.49
CA GLN A 56 10.71 -9.56 -9.70
C GLN A 56 11.86 -8.66 -10.17
N THR A 57 11.71 -7.33 -10.13
CA THR A 57 12.80 -6.41 -10.49
C THR A 57 13.98 -6.56 -9.52
N THR A 58 15.18 -6.70 -10.06
CA THR A 58 16.43 -6.64 -9.30
C THR A 58 17.39 -5.67 -9.97
N ASN A 59 18.17 -4.96 -9.16
CA ASN A 59 19.16 -4.01 -9.64
C ASN A 59 20.48 -4.21 -8.88
N LEU A 60 21.57 -4.50 -9.60
CA LEU A 60 22.91 -4.62 -9.00
C LEU A 60 23.56 -3.24 -8.96
N ASN A 61 23.86 -2.77 -7.75
CA ASN A 61 24.53 -1.49 -7.53
C ASN A 61 26.05 -1.60 -7.71
N THR A 62 26.68 -0.46 -7.96
CA THR A 62 28.14 -0.37 -8.17
C THR A 62 28.95 -0.73 -6.92
N ASP A 63 28.35 -0.65 -5.73
CA ASP A 63 28.96 -1.06 -4.46
C ASP A 63 28.83 -2.57 -4.17
N GLY A 64 28.27 -3.33 -5.12
CA GLY A 64 28.07 -4.77 -5.04
C GLY A 64 26.80 -5.20 -4.28
N THR A 65 26.01 -4.26 -3.78
CA THR A 65 24.70 -4.54 -3.16
C THR A 65 23.62 -4.68 -4.23
N THR A 66 22.50 -5.32 -3.89
CA THR A 66 21.41 -5.53 -4.85
C THR A 66 20.11 -5.03 -4.26
N ASP A 67 19.29 -4.37 -5.07
CA ASP A 67 17.94 -3.96 -4.73
C ASP A 67 16.92 -4.99 -5.20
N TYR A 68 15.90 -5.28 -4.40
CA TYR A 68 14.97 -6.37 -4.64
C TYR A 68 13.51 -5.92 -4.67
N GLY A 69 12.80 -6.42 -5.67
CA GLY A 69 11.35 -6.45 -5.74
C GLY A 69 10.69 -5.11 -6.03
N ILE A 70 9.38 -5.07 -5.79
CA ILE A 70 8.52 -3.95 -6.19
C ILE A 70 8.90 -2.60 -5.53
N PHE A 71 9.56 -2.66 -4.38
CA PHE A 71 10.06 -1.49 -3.64
C PHE A 71 11.57 -1.28 -3.77
N GLN A 72 12.31 -2.11 -4.54
CA GLN A 72 13.77 -2.03 -4.64
C GLN A 72 14.47 -1.92 -3.27
N ILE A 73 14.16 -2.86 -2.37
CA ILE A 73 14.74 -2.89 -1.02
C ILE A 73 16.16 -3.46 -1.10
N ASN A 74 17.14 -2.68 -0.62
CA ASN A 74 18.57 -2.99 -0.74
C ASN A 74 19.06 -4.07 0.25
N SER A 75 19.90 -5.00 -0.23
CA SER A 75 20.46 -6.09 0.58
C SER A 75 21.44 -5.67 1.66
N ARG A 76 22.08 -4.50 1.56
CA ARG A 76 23.03 -4.06 2.59
C ARG A 76 22.37 -3.94 3.96
N TRP A 77 21.16 -3.40 3.97
CA TRP A 77 20.50 -2.94 5.19
C TRP A 77 19.31 -3.82 5.60
N TRP A 78 18.55 -4.34 4.65
CA TRP A 78 17.18 -4.75 4.94
C TRP A 78 16.95 -6.26 4.89
N CYS A 79 17.64 -6.99 4.01
CA CYS A 79 17.43 -8.42 3.81
C CYS A 79 18.75 -9.16 3.58
N ASP A 80 18.76 -10.47 3.80
CA ASP A 80 19.91 -11.33 3.55
C ASP A 80 19.82 -12.00 2.17
N ASN A 81 20.80 -11.78 1.31
CA ASN A 81 20.91 -12.43 -0.01
C ASN A 81 21.99 -13.54 -0.05
N GLY A 82 22.59 -13.89 1.09
CA GLY A 82 23.67 -14.87 1.17
C GLY A 82 25.01 -14.39 0.58
N GLN A 83 25.15 -13.10 0.30
CA GLN A 83 26.36 -12.50 -0.27
C GLN A 83 26.96 -11.49 0.71
N GLY A 84 27.90 -11.95 1.53
CA GLY A 84 28.57 -11.11 2.52
C GLY A 84 27.71 -10.86 3.77
N ILE A 85 28.11 -9.86 4.55
CA ILE A 85 27.43 -9.46 5.78
C ILE A 85 26.39 -8.40 5.45
N THR A 86 25.16 -8.62 5.91
CA THR A 86 24.03 -7.68 5.79
C THR A 86 23.50 -7.35 7.18
N GLU A 87 22.94 -6.15 7.37
CA GLU A 87 22.29 -5.81 8.65
C GLU A 87 20.97 -6.58 8.84
N ASN A 88 20.34 -6.99 7.72
CA ASN A 88 19.10 -7.76 7.67
C ASN A 88 18.02 -7.23 8.64
N ALA A 89 17.78 -5.92 8.64
CA ALA A 89 16.89 -5.27 9.60
C ALA A 89 15.41 -5.70 9.48
N CYS A 90 15.00 -6.32 8.37
CA CYS A 90 13.68 -6.94 8.22
C CYS A 90 13.66 -8.42 8.64
N GLY A 91 14.81 -9.07 8.84
CA GLY A 91 14.91 -10.47 9.29
C GLY A 91 14.43 -11.48 8.25
N ILE A 92 14.66 -11.24 6.96
CA ILE A 92 14.13 -12.02 5.83
C ILE A 92 15.23 -12.35 4.81
N LYS A 93 14.99 -13.35 3.96
CA LYS A 93 15.80 -13.54 2.75
C LYS A 93 15.36 -12.56 1.67
N CYS A 94 16.29 -11.97 0.93
CA CYS A 94 15.96 -11.06 -0.17
C CYS A 94 15.12 -11.72 -1.27
N SER A 95 15.18 -13.05 -1.43
CA SER A 95 14.32 -13.79 -2.35
C SER A 95 12.82 -13.71 -1.99
N GLU A 96 12.48 -13.46 -0.73
CA GLU A 96 11.08 -13.29 -0.29
C GLU A 96 10.49 -11.95 -0.74
N LEU A 97 11.33 -11.02 -1.20
CA LEU A 97 10.89 -9.75 -1.79
C LEU A 97 10.53 -9.89 -3.28
N LEU A 98 10.80 -11.06 -3.89
CA LEU A 98 10.58 -11.34 -5.31
C LEU A 98 9.31 -12.17 -5.57
N THR A 99 8.47 -12.38 -4.55
CA THR A 99 7.24 -13.16 -4.66
C THR A 99 6.07 -12.31 -5.15
N ASP A 100 5.13 -12.94 -5.87
CA ASP A 100 3.88 -12.28 -6.30
C ASP A 100 3.01 -11.87 -5.10
N ASP A 101 3.08 -12.63 -4.00
CA ASP A 101 2.57 -12.19 -2.70
C ASP A 101 3.51 -11.14 -2.11
N VAL A 102 3.04 -9.90 -2.10
CA VAL A 102 3.82 -8.74 -1.66
C VAL A 102 3.77 -8.49 -0.14
N THR A 103 3.16 -9.39 0.64
CA THR A 103 2.99 -9.19 2.09
C THR A 103 4.33 -8.94 2.79
N VAL A 104 5.35 -9.74 2.49
CA VAL A 104 6.70 -9.59 3.07
C VAL A 104 7.33 -8.27 2.63
N ALA A 105 7.20 -7.91 1.36
CA ALA A 105 7.72 -6.65 0.82
C ALA A 105 7.07 -5.42 1.49
N ILE A 106 5.75 -5.45 1.71
CA ILE A 106 5.02 -4.37 2.38
C ILE A 106 5.45 -4.23 3.84
N GLU A 107 5.58 -5.33 4.57
CA GLU A 107 6.01 -5.28 5.97
C GLU A 107 7.46 -4.79 6.11
N CYS A 108 8.34 -5.18 5.18
CA CYS A 108 9.71 -4.64 5.16
C CYS A 108 9.74 -3.15 4.78
N ALA A 109 8.95 -2.69 3.81
CA ALA A 109 8.82 -1.26 3.49
C ALA A 109 8.29 -0.45 4.68
N LYS A 110 7.30 -0.98 5.42
CA LYS A 110 6.84 -0.39 6.69
C LYS A 110 7.95 -0.32 7.72
N ARG A 111 8.80 -1.34 7.82
CA ARG A 111 9.98 -1.33 8.70
C ARG A 111 10.96 -0.22 8.29
N VAL A 112 11.26 -0.06 7.00
CA VAL A 112 12.20 0.95 6.48
C VAL A 112 11.78 2.37 6.87
N VAL A 113 10.53 2.76 6.62
CA VAL A 113 10.06 4.13 6.91
C VAL A 113 9.94 4.46 8.41
N ARG A 114 10.23 3.50 9.30
CA ARG A 114 10.35 3.78 10.74
C ARG A 114 11.70 4.39 11.10
N ASP A 115 12.71 4.23 10.25
CA ASP A 115 14.01 4.86 10.46
C ASP A 115 13.95 6.37 10.17
N PRO A 116 14.90 7.18 10.68
CA PRO A 116 14.81 8.65 10.64
C PRO A 116 14.64 9.27 9.26
N ASN A 117 15.14 8.61 8.20
CA ASN A 117 14.98 9.10 6.82
C ASN A 117 13.54 8.94 6.29
N GLY A 118 12.71 8.12 6.93
CA GLY A 118 11.34 7.86 6.46
C GLY A 118 11.31 7.33 5.02
N ILE A 119 10.36 7.82 4.22
CA ILE A 119 10.25 7.45 2.80
C ILE A 119 11.40 8.00 1.93
N ARG A 120 12.18 8.95 2.45
CA ARG A 120 13.36 9.50 1.76
C ARG A 120 14.53 8.52 1.69
N ALA A 121 14.40 7.34 2.29
CA ALA A 121 15.32 6.22 2.08
C ALA A 121 15.33 5.74 0.62
N TRP A 122 14.26 6.01 -0.15
CA TRP A 122 14.17 5.67 -1.58
C TRP A 122 14.58 6.85 -2.45
N VAL A 123 15.72 6.70 -3.12
CA VAL A 123 16.29 7.73 -4.00
C VAL A 123 15.34 8.06 -5.16
N ALA A 124 14.63 7.07 -5.73
CA ALA A 124 13.68 7.34 -6.80
C ALA A 124 12.50 8.17 -6.30
N TRP A 125 11.99 7.91 -5.08
CA TRP A 125 10.92 8.73 -4.50
C TRP A 125 11.38 10.17 -4.27
N VAL A 126 12.59 10.38 -3.75
CA VAL A 126 13.15 11.74 -3.55
C VAL A 126 13.23 12.51 -4.87
N HIS A 127 13.64 11.87 -5.97
CA HIS A 127 13.83 12.55 -7.25
C HIS A 127 12.58 12.66 -8.12
N ARG A 128 11.57 11.81 -7.91
CA ARG A 128 10.42 11.69 -8.82
C ARG A 128 9.07 11.94 -8.17
N CYS A 129 9.01 11.93 -6.84
CA CYS A 129 7.77 12.02 -6.08
C CYS A 129 7.76 13.17 -5.08
N GLU A 130 8.88 13.41 -4.37
CA GLU A 130 8.97 14.48 -3.37
C GLU A 130 8.66 15.85 -3.98
N GLY A 131 7.67 16.55 -3.42
CA GLY A 131 7.27 17.89 -3.86
C GLY A 131 6.50 17.95 -5.18
N HIS A 132 6.13 16.81 -5.78
CA HIS A 132 5.32 16.75 -6.99
C HIS A 132 3.82 16.57 -6.69
N ASP A 133 2.96 16.93 -7.65
CA ASP A 133 1.56 16.52 -7.60
C ASP A 133 1.44 15.01 -7.89
N LEU A 134 1.06 14.25 -6.86
CA LEU A 134 0.90 12.82 -6.94
C LEU A 134 -0.54 12.37 -7.23
N SER A 135 -1.47 13.30 -7.43
CA SER A 135 -2.87 12.97 -7.76
C SER A 135 -3.04 12.04 -8.99
N PRO A 136 -2.19 12.11 -10.06
CA PRO A 136 -2.31 11.21 -11.20
C PRO A 136 -2.07 9.74 -10.83
N TYR A 137 -1.32 9.44 -9.76
CA TYR A 137 -1.06 8.06 -9.34
C TYR A 137 -2.31 7.36 -8.80
N LEU A 138 -3.34 8.10 -8.39
CA LEU A 138 -4.61 7.55 -7.89
C LEU A 138 -5.81 7.88 -8.78
N GLU A 139 -5.64 8.71 -9.80
CA GLU A 139 -6.68 9.09 -10.73
C GLU A 139 -7.33 7.86 -11.38
N GLY A 140 -8.66 7.82 -11.44
CA GLY A 140 -9.42 6.71 -12.03
C GLY A 140 -9.45 5.42 -11.19
N CYS A 141 -8.78 5.34 -10.03
CA CYS A 141 -8.74 4.09 -9.26
C CYS A 141 -10.01 3.81 -8.42
N GLY A 142 -10.92 4.78 -8.30
CA GLY A 142 -12.16 4.62 -7.52
C GLY A 142 -11.93 4.47 -6.01
N LEU A 143 -10.86 5.09 -5.49
CA LEU A 143 -10.42 5.00 -4.09
C LEU A 143 -11.03 6.08 -3.18
N SER A 144 -11.96 6.88 -3.71
CA SER A 144 -12.67 7.92 -2.97
C SER A 144 -13.60 7.31 -1.90
N PRO A 145 -13.78 7.98 -0.75
CA PRO A 145 -14.69 7.52 0.32
C PRO A 145 -16.17 7.40 -0.10
N THR A 146 -16.53 7.85 -1.30
CA THR A 146 -17.91 7.98 -1.77
C THR A 146 -18.48 6.75 -2.47
N SER A 147 -17.72 5.66 -2.63
CA SER A 147 -18.25 4.40 -3.20
C SER A 147 -18.98 3.53 -2.17
N GLY A 148 -19.08 3.96 -0.91
CA GLY A 148 -19.91 3.35 0.12
C GLY A 148 -21.04 4.28 0.59
N THR A 149 -22.24 4.09 0.03
CA THR A 149 -23.51 4.32 0.77
C THR A 149 -23.69 5.64 1.54
N PHE A 150 -23.63 6.80 0.86
CA PHE A 150 -24.33 8.00 1.35
C PHE A 150 -25.87 7.90 1.27
N ARG A 151 -26.42 6.73 0.93
CA ARG A 151 -27.87 6.48 0.80
C ARG A 151 -28.56 6.04 2.11
N ALA A 152 -27.81 5.65 3.15
CA ALA A 152 -28.41 5.16 4.39
C ALA A 152 -28.61 6.24 5.48
N LYS A 153 -27.72 7.24 5.58
CA LYS A 153 -27.82 8.28 6.62
C LYS A 153 -29.03 9.20 6.41
N THR A 154 -29.38 9.52 5.16
CA THR A 154 -30.51 10.41 4.86
C THR A 154 -31.85 9.77 5.26
N THR A 155 -32.04 8.47 5.05
CA THR A 155 -33.30 7.79 5.40
C THR A 155 -33.49 7.68 6.91
N TYR A 156 -32.43 7.41 7.67
CA TYR A 156 -32.51 7.32 9.14
C TYR A 156 -32.80 8.68 9.78
N LEU A 157 -32.14 9.76 9.31
CA LEU A 157 -32.42 11.12 9.77
C LEU A 157 -33.85 11.58 9.43
N LEU A 158 -34.36 11.23 8.24
CA LEU A 158 -35.75 11.54 7.87
C LEU A 158 -36.75 10.74 8.72
N PHE A 159 -36.43 9.49 9.06
CA PHE A 159 -37.26 8.67 9.95
C PHE A 159 -37.28 9.21 11.39
N ILE A 160 -36.13 9.60 11.95
CA ILE A 160 -36.07 10.26 13.26
C ILE A 160 -36.82 11.60 13.26
N LYS A 161 -36.67 12.42 12.21
CA LYS A 161 -37.44 13.67 12.07
C LYS A 161 -38.94 13.41 12.04
N SER A 162 -39.39 12.37 11.34
CA SER A 162 -40.80 11.98 11.29
C SER A 162 -41.33 11.53 12.65
N ILE A 163 -40.57 10.74 13.41
CA ILE A 163 -40.96 10.31 14.76
C ILE A 163 -41.01 11.51 15.72
N PHE A 164 -39.99 12.36 15.71
CA PHE A 164 -39.94 13.53 16.59
C PHE A 164 -41.09 14.52 16.32
N GLN A 165 -41.41 14.80 15.05
CA GLN A 165 -42.52 15.67 14.67
C GLN A 165 -43.88 15.10 15.10
N SER A 166 -44.04 13.78 15.10
CA SER A 166 -45.27 13.13 15.57
C SER A 166 -45.47 13.18 17.08
N HIS A 167 -44.39 13.24 17.86
CA HIS A 167 -44.45 13.32 19.33
C HIS A 167 -44.45 14.76 19.85
N PHE A 168 -43.87 15.71 19.11
CA PHE A 168 -43.73 17.11 19.52
C PHE A 168 -44.09 18.07 18.39
N PRO A 169 -45.39 18.23 18.06
CA PRO A 169 -45.83 19.03 16.90
C PRO A 169 -45.56 20.53 17.03
N SER A 170 -45.29 21.02 18.25
CA SER A 170 -45.03 22.43 18.55
C SER A 170 -43.55 22.81 18.57
N VAL A 171 -42.61 21.87 18.33
CA VAL A 171 -41.17 22.14 18.34
C VAL A 171 -40.64 22.19 16.91
N ASN A 172 -40.15 23.36 16.47
CA ASN A 172 -39.52 23.50 15.17
C ASN A 172 -38.01 23.19 15.27
N LEU A 173 -37.58 22.07 14.68
CA LEU A 173 -36.21 21.57 14.76
C LEU A 173 -35.15 22.49 14.10
N THR A 174 -35.55 23.52 13.35
CA THR A 174 -34.60 24.52 12.80
C THR A 174 -34.04 25.50 13.84
N GLU A 175 -34.62 25.59 15.04
CA GLU A 175 -34.14 26.53 16.07
C GLU A 175 -33.17 25.91 17.10
N MET A 176 -32.88 24.61 17.01
CA MET A 176 -32.04 23.89 17.98
C MET A 176 -30.57 23.71 17.58
N ILE A 177 -30.05 24.51 16.64
CA ILE A 177 -28.62 24.58 16.34
C ILE A 177 -28.07 25.90 16.88
N ILE A 178 -27.70 25.91 18.16
CA ILE A 178 -26.74 26.86 18.70
C ILE A 178 -25.58 26.04 19.28
N ASN A 179 -24.39 26.33 18.75
CA ASN A 179 -23.02 25.86 19.07
C ASN A 179 -22.80 25.40 20.53
N PRO A 180 -21.96 24.37 20.73
CA PRO A 180 -20.50 24.52 20.63
C PRO A 180 -19.81 23.62 19.59
#